data_AF-A0A965E8X9-F1
#
_entry.id   AF-A0A965E8X9-F1
#
_cell.length_a   1.000
_cell.length_b   1.000
_cell.length_c   1.000
_cell.angle_alpha   90.00
_cell.angle_beta   90.00
_cell.angle_gamma   90.00
#
_symmetry.space_group_name_H-M   'P 1'
#
loop_
_entity.id
_entity.type
_entity.pdbx_description
1 polymer ?
#
loop_
_entity_poly.entity_id
_entity_poly.type
_entity_poly.pdbx_seq_one_letter_code
_entity_poly.pdbx_strand_id
1 'polypeptide(L)'
;MRLSHLADGYIYLDQDGKDVEVPAFNPATTWLIKLKSLSANNRVVAITYGAPSQAFLGRIAPGELSTYNSLSKLRLEALLNREVSAPGESNIEGQPALIAKNAYTALRKSIKITNSLITSKDVEDLRLGLAKTLNPGHSRDNALLISKSYSSAIKSVNNKLRISPGNYTITTKNYDLPVTVINDFTEPVSLDLIITTTNSRVLVEDVPRITIDGQSQIQIEVPIEVIASGDTSLRLQLYTPKGEIIGLEQRIPLRLAVISPVTTWLTTGMAIILLLAAIVQSVRRVKSRRGK
;
A
#
# COMPACT_ATOMS: atom_id res chain seq x y z
N MET A 1 25.08 6.93 -4.73
CA MET A 1 26.20 6.96 -3.77
C MET A 1 26.57 8.41 -3.49
N ARG A 2 26.70 8.81 -2.22
CA ARG A 2 27.08 10.20 -1.85
C ARG A 2 28.59 10.23 -1.61
N LEU A 3 29.26 11.31 -2.00
CA LEU A 3 30.71 11.42 -1.81
C LEU A 3 31.11 11.53 -0.32
N SER A 4 30.22 12.07 0.53
CA SER A 4 30.41 12.03 1.99
C SER A 4 30.39 10.60 2.53
N HIS A 5 29.47 9.75 2.06
CA HIS A 5 29.45 8.34 2.46
C HIS A 5 30.72 7.60 2.01
N LEU A 6 31.30 7.99 0.87
CA LEU A 6 32.60 7.49 0.45
C LEU A 6 33.73 7.95 1.38
N ALA A 7 33.68 9.16 1.92
CA ALA A 7 34.69 9.69 2.82
C ALA A 7 34.62 9.08 4.23
N ASP A 8 33.41 8.79 4.70
CA ASP A 8 33.16 8.28 6.07
C ASP A 8 33.15 6.75 6.13
N GLY A 9 32.99 6.08 4.99
CA GLY A 9 32.61 4.67 4.92
C GLY A 9 31.10 4.51 5.04
N TYR A 10 30.56 3.40 4.55
CA TYR A 10 29.13 3.11 4.65
C TYR A 10 28.84 1.61 4.57
N ILE A 11 27.73 1.21 5.15
CA ILE A 11 27.18 -0.15 5.04
C ILE A 11 26.03 -0.11 4.04
N TYR A 12 25.97 -1.09 3.14
CA TYR A 12 24.82 -1.32 2.27
C TYR A 12 24.43 -2.79 2.26
N LEU A 13 23.16 -3.08 2.04
CA LEU A 13 22.67 -4.44 1.82
C LEU A 13 22.92 -4.84 0.37
N ASP A 14 23.60 -5.97 0.15
CA ASP A 14 23.78 -6.54 -1.18
C ASP A 14 22.50 -7.20 -1.72
N GLN A 15 22.59 -7.82 -2.90
CA GLN A 15 21.43 -8.45 -3.56
C GLN A 15 20.89 -9.66 -2.77
N ASP A 16 21.68 -10.23 -1.86
CA ASP A 16 21.33 -11.36 -1.02
C ASP A 16 20.92 -10.92 0.40
N GLY A 17 20.82 -9.61 0.64
CA GLY A 17 20.42 -9.04 1.92
C GLY A 17 21.49 -9.12 3.01
N LYS A 18 22.77 -9.24 2.63
CA LYS A 18 23.89 -9.20 3.58
C LYS A 18 24.43 -7.79 3.70
N ASP A 19 24.76 -7.39 4.93
CA ASP A 19 25.45 -6.13 5.19
C ASP A 19 26.88 -6.20 4.63
N VAL A 20 27.15 -5.34 3.65
CA VAL A 20 28.48 -5.13 3.09
C VAL A 20 29.00 -3.80 3.57
N GLU A 21 30.06 -3.85 4.37
CA GLU A 21 30.77 -2.67 4.83
C GLU A 21 31.77 -2.18 3.76
N VAL A 22 31.66 -0.92 3.41
CA VAL A 22 32.58 -0.22 2.51
C VAL A 22 33.40 0.74 3.37
N PRO A 23 34.72 0.53 3.50
CA PRO A 23 35.56 1.39 4.34
C PRO A 23 35.67 2.79 3.75
N ALA A 24 36.05 3.74 4.61
CA ALA A 24 36.34 5.11 4.22
C ALA A 24 37.38 5.17 3.09
N PHE A 25 37.06 5.91 2.04
CA PHE A 25 37.91 6.11 0.88
C PHE A 25 38.66 7.44 1.03
N ASN A 26 39.93 7.35 1.47
CA ASN A 26 40.80 8.52 1.73
C ASN A 26 40.82 9.59 0.61
N PRO A 27 40.78 9.25 -0.69
CA PRO A 27 40.68 10.26 -1.74
C PRO A 27 39.39 11.10 -1.69
N ALA A 28 38.28 10.53 -1.22
CA ALA A 28 37.02 11.28 -1.06
C ALA A 28 37.15 12.32 0.07
N THR A 29 37.77 11.95 1.19
CA THR A 29 38.06 12.87 2.29
C THR A 29 38.96 14.01 1.84
N THR A 30 40.03 13.68 1.11
CA THR A 30 40.96 14.67 0.55
C THR A 30 40.25 15.62 -0.43
N TRP A 31 39.40 15.08 -1.30
CA TRP A 31 38.61 15.88 -2.22
C TRP A 31 37.64 16.83 -1.49
N LEU A 32 36.97 16.36 -0.43
CA LEU A 32 36.02 17.18 0.34
C LEU A 32 36.73 18.32 1.07
N ILE A 33 37.89 18.06 1.67
CA ILE A 33 38.72 19.11 2.30
C ILE A 33 39.13 20.15 1.24
N LYS A 34 39.58 19.69 0.07
CA LYS A 34 39.99 20.57 -1.02
C LYS A 34 38.81 21.39 -1.56
N LEU A 35 37.63 20.79 -1.70
CA LEU A 35 36.41 21.49 -2.10
C LEU A 35 36.05 22.60 -1.09
N LYS A 36 36.09 22.30 0.22
CA LYS A 36 35.81 23.29 1.27
C LYS A 36 36.79 24.46 1.20
N SER A 37 38.08 24.17 1.06
CA SER A 37 39.13 25.18 0.93
C SER A 37 38.95 26.05 -0.33
N LEU A 38 38.80 25.44 -1.50
CA LEU A 38 38.67 26.16 -2.79
C LEU A 38 37.37 26.97 -2.90
N SER A 39 36.32 26.57 -2.19
CA SER A 39 35.02 27.27 -2.22
C SER A 39 34.84 28.29 -1.09
N ALA A 40 35.80 28.42 -0.17
CA ALA A 40 35.68 29.22 1.05
C ALA A 40 35.26 30.69 0.78
N ASN A 41 35.82 31.30 -0.26
CA ASN A 41 35.55 32.70 -0.64
C ASN A 41 34.56 32.84 -1.80
N ASN A 42 34.05 31.72 -2.33
CA ASN A 42 33.14 31.73 -3.47
C ASN A 42 31.69 31.72 -3.01
N ARG A 43 30.80 32.34 -3.79
CA ARG A 43 29.36 32.09 -3.65
C ARG A 43 29.06 30.67 -4.12
N VAL A 44 28.60 29.82 -3.20
CA VAL A 44 28.16 28.46 -3.53
C VAL A 44 26.64 28.44 -3.64
N VAL A 45 26.16 27.90 -4.76
CA VAL A 45 24.74 27.73 -5.05
C VAL A 45 24.47 26.22 -5.11
N ALA A 46 23.47 25.76 -4.36
CA ALA A 46 23.07 24.37 -4.41
C ALA A 46 22.36 24.06 -5.74
N ILE A 47 22.47 22.81 -6.19
CA ILE A 47 21.60 22.27 -7.26
C ILE A 47 20.38 21.62 -6.64
N THR A 48 19.22 21.67 -7.32
CA THR A 48 17.99 20.99 -6.86
C THR A 48 18.24 19.51 -6.61
N TYR A 49 17.68 18.95 -5.54
CA TYR A 49 17.95 17.58 -5.13
C TYR A 49 17.57 16.59 -6.24
N GLY A 50 18.52 15.75 -6.65
CA GLY A 50 18.33 14.80 -7.75
C GLY A 50 18.50 15.38 -9.15
N ALA A 51 18.84 16.67 -9.28
CA ALA A 51 18.99 17.37 -10.54
C ALA A 51 17.78 17.21 -11.52
N PRO A 52 16.52 17.31 -11.05
CA PRO A 52 15.36 17.21 -11.92
C PRO A 52 15.27 18.41 -12.88
N SER A 53 14.48 18.25 -13.95
CA SER A 53 14.01 19.40 -14.73
C SER A 53 13.13 20.30 -13.87
N GLN A 54 13.65 21.48 -13.50
CA GLN A 54 12.90 22.45 -12.70
C GLN A 54 11.71 23.02 -13.49
N ALA A 55 11.84 23.23 -14.81
CA ALA A 55 10.76 23.71 -15.66
C ALA A 55 9.55 22.75 -15.63
N PHE A 56 9.80 21.44 -15.70
CA PHE A 56 8.74 20.44 -15.59
C PHE A 56 8.12 20.43 -14.19
N LEU A 57 8.94 20.33 -13.14
CA LEU A 57 8.46 20.28 -11.75
C LEU A 57 7.73 21.54 -11.32
N GLY A 58 8.20 22.72 -11.73
CA GLY A 58 7.57 24.00 -11.42
C GLY A 58 6.12 24.06 -11.94
N ARG A 59 5.85 23.41 -13.08
CA ARG A 59 4.50 23.32 -13.65
C ARG A 59 3.62 22.29 -12.95
N ILE A 60 4.14 21.10 -12.64
CA ILE A 60 3.30 19.98 -12.16
C ILE A 60 3.29 19.78 -10.63
N ALA A 61 4.30 20.32 -9.94
CA ALA A 61 4.63 20.02 -8.56
C ALA A 61 5.49 21.13 -7.90
N PRO A 62 5.07 22.41 -7.91
CA PRO A 62 5.89 23.51 -7.38
C PRO A 62 6.25 23.34 -5.89
N GLY A 63 5.37 22.75 -5.09
CA GLY A 63 5.66 22.42 -3.69
C GLY A 63 6.76 21.37 -3.51
N GLU A 64 6.81 20.35 -4.37
CA GLU A 64 7.90 19.36 -4.35
C GLU A 64 9.22 20.01 -4.78
N LEU A 65 9.19 20.87 -5.81
CA LEU A 65 10.36 21.62 -6.24
C LEU A 65 10.94 22.47 -5.09
N SER A 66 10.09 23.19 -4.35
CA SER A 66 10.51 23.97 -3.18
C SER A 66 11.10 23.08 -2.08
N THR A 67 10.50 21.91 -1.84
CA THR A 67 11.00 20.91 -0.89
C THR A 67 12.39 20.39 -1.30
N TYR A 68 12.58 20.05 -2.57
CA TYR A 68 13.86 19.58 -3.11
C TYR A 68 14.94 20.66 -3.07
N ASN A 69 14.58 21.92 -3.33
CA ASN A 69 15.49 23.05 -3.25
C ASN A 69 15.95 23.29 -1.81
N SER A 70 15.01 23.28 -0.86
CA SER A 70 15.29 23.45 0.56
C SER A 70 16.16 22.31 1.10
N LEU A 71 15.84 21.06 0.74
CA LEU A 71 16.62 19.89 1.13
C LEU A 71 18.07 19.95 0.61
N SER A 72 18.25 20.33 -0.66
CA SER A 72 19.58 20.46 -1.24
C SER A 72 20.40 21.56 -0.60
N LYS A 73 19.79 22.73 -0.32
CA LYS A 73 20.44 23.81 0.42
C LYS A 73 20.92 23.29 1.77
N LEU A 74 20.01 22.75 2.59
CA LEU A 74 20.32 22.25 3.92
C LEU A 74 21.43 21.20 3.92
N ARG A 75 21.38 20.25 2.97
CA ARG A 75 22.41 19.21 2.84
C ARG A 75 23.77 19.78 2.45
N LEU A 76 23.81 20.77 1.56
CA LEU A 76 25.06 21.37 1.14
C LEU A 76 25.66 22.26 2.23
N GLU A 77 24.82 22.98 2.99
CA GLU A 77 25.24 23.76 4.16
C GLU A 77 25.85 22.85 5.23
N ALA A 78 25.17 21.75 5.56
CA ALA A 78 25.69 20.75 6.49
C ALA A 78 27.02 20.17 6.01
N LEU A 79 27.15 19.89 4.71
CA LEU A 79 28.39 19.33 4.14
C LEU A 79 29.55 20.34 4.22
N LEU A 80 29.31 21.60 3.86
CA LEU A 80 30.35 22.64 3.79
C LEU A 80 30.57 23.36 5.13
N ASN A 81 29.70 23.16 6.12
CA ASN A 81 29.66 23.86 7.39
C ASN A 81 29.64 25.39 7.24
N ARG A 82 28.83 25.88 6.31
CA ARG A 82 28.61 27.32 6.04
C ARG A 82 27.32 27.55 5.28
N GLU A 83 26.83 28.78 5.27
CA GLU A 83 25.64 29.17 4.50
C GLU A 83 25.89 29.05 2.98
N VAL A 84 24.85 28.62 2.24
CA VAL A 84 24.87 28.56 0.77
C VAL A 84 23.59 29.15 0.18
N SER A 85 23.65 29.54 -1.09
CA SER A 85 22.44 29.96 -1.82
C SER A 85 21.59 28.75 -2.19
N ALA A 86 20.27 28.86 -2.03
CA ALA A 86 19.32 27.89 -2.57
C ALA A 86 19.43 27.82 -4.11
N PRO A 87 18.99 26.72 -4.74
CA PRO A 87 18.90 26.66 -6.19
C PRO A 87 18.00 27.79 -6.71
N GLY A 88 18.52 28.59 -7.66
CA GLY A 88 17.73 29.57 -8.41
C GLY A 88 17.01 28.93 -9.60
N GLU A 89 16.48 29.76 -10.52
CA GLU A 89 15.95 29.30 -11.81
C GLU A 89 17.06 28.58 -12.61
N SER A 90 16.74 27.43 -13.18
CA SER A 90 17.72 26.37 -13.47
C SER A 90 18.78 26.69 -14.54
N ASN A 91 20.01 26.21 -14.30
CA ASN A 91 21.04 25.96 -15.32
C ASN A 91 20.99 24.53 -15.90
N ILE A 92 20.05 23.68 -15.46
CA ILE A 92 19.89 22.31 -16.00
C ILE A 92 18.90 22.38 -17.16
N GLU A 93 19.46 22.54 -18.35
CA GLU A 93 18.69 22.60 -19.59
C GLU A 93 18.12 21.21 -19.96
N GLY A 94 16.95 21.23 -20.59
CA GLY A 94 16.35 20.04 -21.18
C GLY A 94 15.11 19.50 -20.46
N GLN A 95 14.46 18.57 -21.15
CA GLN A 95 13.24 17.93 -20.70
C GLN A 95 13.55 16.52 -20.17
N PRO A 96 12.88 16.07 -19.09
CA PRO A 96 12.97 14.67 -18.68
C PRO A 96 12.45 13.75 -19.78
N ALA A 97 12.97 12.53 -19.83
CA ALA A 97 12.46 11.49 -20.71
C ALA A 97 10.94 11.30 -20.52
N LEU A 98 10.21 11.11 -21.62
CA LEU A 98 8.74 11.00 -21.60
C LEU A 98 8.25 9.88 -20.68
N ILE A 99 8.96 8.76 -20.63
CA ILE A 99 8.65 7.63 -19.74
C ILE A 99 8.68 8.04 -18.25
N ALA A 100 9.66 8.85 -17.86
CA ALA A 100 9.79 9.34 -16.49
C ALA A 100 8.70 10.36 -16.15
N LYS A 101 8.35 11.25 -17.10
CA LYS A 101 7.23 12.19 -16.94
C LYS A 101 5.91 11.47 -16.65
N ASN A 102 5.62 10.44 -17.46
CA ASN A 102 4.38 9.66 -17.34
C ASN A 102 4.34 8.88 -16.01
N ALA A 103 5.45 8.29 -15.60
CA ALA A 103 5.54 7.55 -14.34
C ALA A 103 5.46 8.47 -13.11
N TYR A 104 6.15 9.61 -13.13
CA TYR A 104 6.32 10.47 -11.97
C TYR A 104 5.00 10.92 -11.33
N THR A 105 4.01 11.33 -12.13
CA THR A 105 2.73 11.83 -11.59
C THR A 105 2.00 10.75 -10.79
N ALA A 106 1.95 9.51 -11.31
CA ALA A 106 1.31 8.39 -10.64
C ALA A 106 2.07 7.98 -9.37
N LEU A 107 3.40 7.87 -9.46
CA LEU A 107 4.26 7.52 -8.33
C LEU A 107 4.21 8.57 -7.21
N ARG A 108 4.25 9.86 -7.57
CA ARG A 108 4.10 10.98 -6.64
C ARG A 108 2.75 10.93 -5.93
N LYS A 109 1.66 10.71 -6.67
CA LYS A 109 0.33 10.60 -6.07
C LYS A 109 0.28 9.45 -5.07
N SER A 110 0.76 8.27 -5.48
CA SER A 110 0.83 7.08 -4.64
C SER A 110 1.58 7.32 -3.33
N ILE A 111 2.82 7.82 -3.41
CA ILE A 111 3.63 8.06 -2.19
C ILE A 111 3.06 9.20 -1.33
N LYS A 112 2.43 10.21 -1.93
CA LYS A 112 1.77 11.30 -1.18
C LYS A 112 0.62 10.77 -0.34
N ILE A 113 -0.18 9.85 -0.88
CA ILE A 113 -1.28 9.21 -0.16
C ILE A 113 -0.72 8.44 1.05
N THR A 114 0.31 7.61 0.85
CA THR A 114 0.97 6.88 1.96
C THR A 114 1.56 7.85 2.99
N ASN A 115 2.24 8.91 2.53
CA ASN A 115 2.82 9.93 3.42
C ASN A 115 1.79 10.75 4.19
N SER A 116 0.52 10.75 3.75
CA SER A 116 -0.57 11.39 4.47
C SER A 116 -0.99 10.63 5.74
N LEU A 117 -0.60 9.36 5.83
CA LEU A 117 -0.85 8.48 6.97
C LEU A 117 0.40 8.27 7.82
N ILE A 118 1.54 8.04 7.17
CA ILE A 118 2.78 7.61 7.80
C ILE A 118 3.93 8.49 7.33
N THR A 119 4.55 9.23 8.25
CA THR A 119 5.75 10.03 7.98
C THR A 119 7.00 9.26 8.40
N SER A 120 7.22 8.10 7.78
CA SER A 120 8.40 7.27 8.03
C SER A 120 9.56 7.65 7.14
N LYS A 121 10.78 7.34 7.59
CA LYS A 121 12.02 7.62 6.85
C LYS A 121 12.00 7.01 5.44
N ASP A 122 11.55 5.76 5.31
CA ASP A 122 11.51 5.04 4.02
C ASP A 122 10.59 5.74 3.01
N VAL A 123 9.42 6.19 3.47
CA VAL A 123 8.42 6.88 2.64
C VAL A 123 8.97 8.22 2.15
N GLU A 124 9.57 8.99 3.05
CA GLU A 124 10.15 10.29 2.71
C GLU A 124 11.39 10.15 1.81
N ASP A 125 12.27 9.17 2.05
CA ASP A 125 13.43 8.93 1.19
C ASP A 125 13.00 8.53 -0.24
N LEU A 126 11.92 7.75 -0.40
CA LEU A 126 11.34 7.45 -1.71
C LEU A 126 10.70 8.68 -2.37
N ARG A 127 9.90 9.44 -1.63
CA ARG A 127 9.25 10.67 -2.12
C ARG A 127 10.30 11.65 -2.65
N LEU A 128 11.33 11.94 -1.84
CA LEU A 128 12.44 12.81 -2.23
C LEU A 128 13.22 12.22 -3.40
N GLY A 129 13.41 10.90 -3.42
CA GLY A 129 14.11 10.18 -4.47
C GLY A 129 13.46 10.30 -5.86
N LEU A 130 12.14 10.49 -5.93
CA LEU A 130 11.43 10.66 -7.21
C LEU A 130 11.96 11.82 -8.05
N ALA A 131 12.58 12.84 -7.44
CA ALA A 131 13.24 13.92 -8.18
C ALA A 131 14.30 13.39 -9.17
N LYS A 132 15.03 12.34 -8.78
CA LYS A 132 16.12 11.77 -9.59
C LYS A 132 15.61 11.18 -10.90
N THR A 133 14.36 10.69 -10.94
CA THR A 133 13.79 10.13 -12.18
C THR A 133 13.60 11.19 -13.26
N LEU A 134 13.51 12.47 -12.86
CA LEU A 134 13.22 13.60 -13.74
C LEU A 134 14.49 14.34 -14.22
N ASN A 135 15.68 13.78 -14.03
CA ASN A 135 16.91 14.39 -14.50
C ASN A 135 16.99 14.34 -16.05
N PRO A 136 17.11 15.48 -16.76
CA PRO A 136 17.22 15.51 -18.23
C PRO A 136 18.45 14.79 -18.80
N GLY A 137 19.50 14.61 -18.00
CA GLY A 137 20.72 13.90 -18.40
C GLY A 137 20.57 12.39 -18.50
N HIS A 138 19.41 11.81 -18.11
CA HIS A 138 19.16 10.38 -18.28
C HIS A 138 18.77 10.05 -19.72
N SER A 139 19.43 9.03 -20.30
CA SER A 139 18.96 8.38 -21.52
C SER A 139 17.57 7.76 -21.29
N ARG A 140 16.86 7.46 -22.38
CA ARG A 140 15.54 6.81 -22.31
C ARG A 140 15.58 5.52 -21.49
N ASP A 141 16.58 4.68 -21.70
CA ASP A 141 16.71 3.38 -21.04
C ASP A 141 17.04 3.54 -19.56
N ASN A 142 17.94 4.46 -19.21
CA ASN A 142 18.26 4.76 -17.80
C ASN A 142 17.05 5.34 -17.07
N ALA A 143 16.32 6.27 -17.71
CA ALA A 143 15.10 6.82 -17.16
C ALA A 143 14.01 5.75 -16.94
N LEU A 144 13.89 4.78 -17.86
CA LEU A 144 13.00 3.63 -17.71
C LEU A 144 13.40 2.75 -16.52
N LEU A 145 14.68 2.37 -16.42
CA LEU A 145 15.19 1.52 -15.34
C LEU A 145 14.98 2.16 -13.96
N ILE A 146 15.34 3.44 -13.81
CA ILE A 146 15.16 4.18 -12.56
C ILE A 146 13.66 4.29 -12.24
N SER A 147 12.81 4.65 -13.20
CA SER A 147 11.37 4.76 -12.97
C SER A 147 10.74 3.43 -12.56
N LYS A 148 11.18 2.31 -13.15
CA LYS A 148 10.77 0.96 -12.75
C LYS A 148 11.23 0.63 -11.33
N SER A 149 12.46 0.96 -10.97
CA SER A 149 13.00 0.73 -9.63
C SER A 149 12.17 1.48 -8.57
N TYR A 150 11.88 2.76 -8.78
CA TYR A 150 11.01 3.53 -7.87
C TYR A 150 9.58 2.98 -7.83
N SER A 151 9.04 2.56 -8.98
CA SER A 151 7.72 1.93 -9.04
C SER A 151 7.65 0.67 -8.16
N SER A 152 8.65 -0.22 -8.27
CA SER A 152 8.73 -1.42 -7.44
C SER A 152 8.90 -1.09 -5.95
N ALA A 153 9.75 -0.10 -5.62
CA ALA A 153 9.95 0.30 -4.23
C ALA A 153 8.70 0.91 -3.60
N ILE A 154 7.99 1.78 -4.33
CA ILE A 154 6.71 2.36 -3.88
C ILE A 154 5.65 1.27 -3.76
N LYS A 155 5.61 0.30 -4.69
CA LYS A 155 4.69 -0.85 -4.58
C LYS A 155 4.98 -1.66 -3.32
N SER A 156 6.25 -1.91 -2.99
CA SER A 156 6.64 -2.61 -1.76
C SER A 156 6.20 -1.84 -0.51
N VAL A 157 6.41 -0.52 -0.47
CA VAL A 157 5.95 0.34 0.63
C VAL A 157 4.42 0.33 0.75
N ASN A 158 3.69 0.42 -0.36
CA ASN A 158 2.23 0.34 -0.32
C ASN A 158 1.72 -1.01 0.17
N ASN A 159 2.47 -2.10 -0.08
CA ASN A 159 2.11 -3.43 0.38
C ASN A 159 2.38 -3.66 1.88
N LYS A 160 3.10 -2.76 2.56
CA LYS A 160 3.26 -2.79 4.02
C LYS A 160 1.92 -2.60 4.75
N LEU A 161 0.95 -1.94 4.11
CA LEU A 161 -0.45 -1.92 4.54
C LEU A 161 -1.27 -2.80 3.60
N ARG A 162 -1.82 -3.89 4.12
CA ARG A 162 -2.58 -4.85 3.32
C ARG A 162 -3.62 -5.58 4.14
N ILE A 163 -4.57 -6.15 3.43
CA ILE A 163 -5.56 -7.08 3.98
C ILE A 163 -5.05 -8.49 3.70
N SER A 164 -5.09 -9.37 4.70
CA SER A 164 -4.73 -10.77 4.51
C SER A 164 -5.73 -11.46 3.56
N PRO A 165 -5.27 -12.33 2.64
CA PRO A 165 -6.17 -13.19 1.90
C PRO A 165 -6.90 -14.16 2.84
N GLY A 166 -8.05 -14.66 2.39
CA GLY A 166 -8.83 -15.65 3.11
C GLY A 166 -9.86 -16.30 2.20
N ASN A 167 -10.33 -17.50 2.59
CA ASN A 167 -11.36 -18.26 1.90
C ASN A 167 -12.31 -18.84 2.94
N TYR A 168 -13.62 -18.59 2.82
CA TYR A 168 -14.58 -18.96 3.87
C TYR A 168 -15.77 -19.74 3.32
N THR A 169 -16.25 -20.69 4.12
CA THR A 169 -17.52 -21.39 3.89
C THR A 169 -18.48 -21.01 5.01
N ILE A 170 -19.59 -20.37 4.65
CA ILE A 170 -20.57 -19.84 5.60
C ILE A 170 -21.83 -20.70 5.56
N THR A 171 -22.20 -21.27 6.69
CA THR A 171 -23.36 -22.17 6.84
C THR A 171 -24.49 -21.56 7.67
N THR A 172 -24.26 -20.38 8.25
CA THR A 172 -25.22 -19.64 9.08
C THR A 172 -25.75 -18.40 8.37
N LYS A 173 -26.94 -17.94 8.75
CA LYS A 173 -27.54 -16.73 8.18
C LYS A 173 -26.75 -15.48 8.56
N ASN A 174 -26.39 -15.34 9.83
CA ASN A 174 -25.53 -14.27 10.33
C ASN A 174 -24.18 -14.86 10.67
N TYR A 175 -23.11 -14.17 10.30
CA TYR A 175 -21.75 -14.61 10.55
C TYR A 175 -20.81 -13.42 10.70
N ASP A 176 -19.92 -13.47 11.69
CA ASP A 176 -18.90 -12.46 11.89
C ASP A 176 -17.63 -12.89 11.15
N LEU A 177 -17.42 -12.32 9.96
CA LEU A 177 -16.32 -12.68 9.08
C LEU A 177 -15.00 -12.10 9.61
N PRO A 178 -14.01 -12.92 9.99
CA PRO A 178 -12.75 -12.39 10.47
C PRO A 178 -11.88 -11.90 9.31
N VAL A 179 -11.63 -10.59 9.26
CA VAL A 179 -10.76 -9.94 8.27
C VAL A 179 -9.50 -9.44 8.98
N THR A 180 -8.34 -9.93 8.56
CA THR A 180 -7.05 -9.48 9.13
C THR A 180 -6.48 -8.34 8.30
N VAL A 181 -6.12 -7.23 8.96
CA VAL A 181 -5.43 -6.09 8.36
C VAL A 181 -4.04 -5.99 8.99
N ILE A 182 -3.02 -5.83 8.15
CA ILE A 182 -1.61 -5.92 8.52
C ILE A 182 -0.95 -4.55 8.31
N ASN A 183 -0.15 -4.13 9.29
CA ASN A 183 0.70 -2.96 9.25
C ASN A 183 2.17 -3.31 9.51
N ASP A 184 2.96 -3.36 8.45
CA ASP A 184 4.42 -3.56 8.53
C ASP A 184 5.20 -2.23 8.67
N PHE A 185 4.53 -1.08 8.83
CA PHE A 185 5.20 0.17 9.21
C PHE A 185 5.50 0.17 10.70
N THR A 186 6.50 0.94 11.10
CA THR A 186 6.88 1.10 12.52
C THR A 186 5.93 1.99 13.30
N GLU A 187 5.21 2.85 12.59
CA GLU A 187 4.25 3.80 13.14
C GLU A 187 2.83 3.20 13.16
N PRO A 188 1.99 3.58 14.13
CA PRO A 188 0.57 3.22 14.12
C PRO A 188 -0.18 3.94 12.98
N VAL A 189 -1.22 3.30 12.44
CA VAL A 189 -1.99 3.80 11.30
C VAL A 189 -3.48 3.65 11.54
N SER A 190 -4.23 4.71 11.24
CA SER A 190 -5.70 4.67 11.21
C SER A 190 -6.22 4.64 9.77
N LEU A 191 -7.13 3.70 9.49
CA LEU A 191 -7.67 3.41 8.16
C LEU A 191 -9.19 3.21 8.21
N ASP A 192 -9.84 3.43 7.09
CA ASP A 192 -11.22 3.03 6.86
C ASP A 192 -11.24 1.79 5.94
N LEU A 193 -12.07 0.80 6.28
CA LEU A 193 -12.22 -0.43 5.49
C LEU A 193 -13.58 -0.39 4.78
N ILE A 194 -13.56 -0.34 3.45
CA ILE A 194 -14.77 -0.42 2.64
C ILE A 194 -14.87 -1.80 2.01
N ILE A 195 -16.03 -2.43 2.18
CA ILE A 195 -16.29 -3.78 1.70
C ILE A 195 -17.48 -3.71 0.74
N THR A 196 -17.28 -4.23 -0.46
CA THR A 196 -18.34 -4.30 -1.48
C THR A 196 -18.55 -5.74 -1.92
N THR A 197 -19.80 -6.11 -2.17
CA THR A 197 -20.13 -7.46 -2.64
C THR A 197 -20.16 -7.53 -4.16
N THR A 198 -19.90 -8.71 -4.73
CA THR A 198 -20.03 -8.93 -6.18
C THR A 198 -21.48 -9.23 -6.58
N ASN A 199 -22.35 -9.61 -5.64
CA ASN A 199 -23.77 -9.86 -5.86
C ASN A 199 -24.58 -9.64 -4.57
N SER A 200 -25.91 -9.66 -4.67
CA SER A 200 -26.84 -9.43 -3.56
C SER A 200 -27.06 -10.65 -2.64
N ARG A 201 -26.22 -11.68 -2.70
CA ARG A 201 -26.37 -12.88 -1.85
C ARG A 201 -25.91 -12.66 -0.41
N VAL A 202 -25.10 -11.63 -0.19
CA VAL A 202 -24.57 -11.23 1.11
C VAL A 202 -24.77 -9.74 1.28
N LEU A 203 -25.25 -9.34 2.45
CA LEU A 203 -25.19 -7.98 2.95
C LEU A 203 -24.04 -7.88 3.95
N VAL A 204 -23.32 -6.77 3.90
CA VAL A 204 -22.17 -6.49 4.76
C VAL A 204 -22.48 -5.20 5.50
N GLU A 205 -22.33 -5.21 6.82
CA GLU A 205 -22.48 -4.00 7.62
C GLU A 205 -21.22 -3.12 7.55
N ASP A 206 -21.40 -1.83 7.81
CA ASP A 206 -20.29 -0.88 7.84
C ASP A 206 -19.37 -1.17 9.04
N VAL A 207 -18.07 -1.15 8.77
CA VAL A 207 -17.04 -1.38 9.79
C VAL A 207 -16.54 -0.02 10.30
N PRO A 208 -16.39 0.17 11.62
CA PRO A 208 -15.82 1.40 12.15
C PRO A 208 -14.37 1.57 11.72
N ARG A 209 -13.88 2.82 11.81
CA ARG A 209 -12.47 3.15 11.58
C ARG A 209 -11.58 2.26 12.44
N ILE A 210 -10.55 1.70 11.80
CA ILE A 210 -9.57 0.83 12.44
C ILE A 210 -8.28 1.56 12.73
N THR A 211 -7.65 1.25 13.85
CA THR A 211 -6.29 1.71 14.17
C THR A 211 -5.44 0.49 14.47
N ILE A 212 -4.27 0.44 13.83
CA ILE A 212 -3.36 -0.70 13.86
C ILE A 212 -2.02 -0.18 14.33
N ASP A 213 -1.45 -0.79 15.36
CA ASP A 213 -0.12 -0.42 15.86
C ASP A 213 0.97 -0.73 14.82
N GLY A 214 2.14 -0.13 15.00
CA GLY A 214 3.30 -0.44 14.16
C GLY A 214 3.71 -1.91 14.28
N GLN A 215 4.13 -2.50 13.17
CA GLN A 215 4.61 -3.89 13.07
C GLN A 215 3.63 -4.89 13.67
N SER A 216 2.34 -4.66 13.44
CA SER A 216 1.26 -5.44 14.03
C SER A 216 0.18 -5.78 13.01
N GLN A 217 -0.73 -6.65 13.41
CA GLN A 217 -1.92 -6.99 12.65
C GLN A 217 -3.12 -7.02 13.59
N ILE A 218 -4.29 -6.63 13.08
CA ILE A 218 -5.56 -6.74 13.81
C ILE A 218 -6.52 -7.61 13.03
N GLN A 219 -7.34 -8.36 13.74
CA GLN A 219 -8.45 -9.10 13.19
C GLN A 219 -9.75 -8.36 13.51
N ILE A 220 -10.48 -8.00 12.46
CA ILE A 220 -11.75 -7.28 12.54
C ILE A 220 -12.86 -8.27 12.25
N GLU A 221 -13.87 -8.28 13.10
CA GLU A 221 -15.09 -9.04 12.86
C GLU A 221 -16.03 -8.20 12.00
N VAL A 222 -16.27 -8.67 10.76
CA VAL A 222 -17.14 -8.01 9.79
C VAL A 222 -18.48 -8.73 9.79
N PRO A 223 -19.55 -8.13 10.33
CA PRO A 223 -20.87 -8.74 10.34
C PRO A 223 -21.39 -8.89 8.91
N ILE A 224 -21.76 -10.11 8.54
CA ILE A 224 -22.39 -10.42 7.26
C ILE A 224 -23.71 -11.14 7.44
N GLU A 225 -24.71 -10.77 6.63
CA GLU A 225 -25.98 -11.47 6.51
C GLU A 225 -26.06 -12.18 5.15
N VAL A 226 -26.25 -13.49 5.20
CA VAL A 226 -26.45 -14.34 4.02
C VAL A 226 -27.92 -14.37 3.65
N ILE A 227 -28.22 -13.88 2.44
CA ILE A 227 -29.56 -13.82 1.86
C ILE A 227 -29.86 -15.07 1.02
N ALA A 228 -28.85 -15.60 0.33
CA ALA A 228 -29.01 -16.80 -0.52
C ALA A 228 -27.73 -17.62 -0.65
N SER A 229 -27.88 -18.93 -0.79
CA SER A 229 -26.76 -19.88 -0.99
C SER A 229 -26.10 -19.76 -2.36
N GLY A 230 -24.88 -20.29 -2.49
CA GLY A 230 -24.05 -20.24 -3.69
C GLY A 230 -22.73 -19.50 -3.47
N ASP A 231 -21.95 -19.35 -4.54
CA ASP A 231 -20.65 -18.68 -4.48
C ASP A 231 -20.77 -17.16 -4.64
N THR A 232 -19.99 -16.43 -3.87
CA THR A 232 -19.82 -14.98 -4.01
C THR A 232 -18.41 -14.56 -3.65
N SER A 233 -18.13 -13.26 -3.71
CA SER A 233 -16.87 -12.71 -3.20
C SER A 233 -17.08 -11.31 -2.67
N LEU A 234 -16.35 -10.98 -1.62
CA LEU A 234 -16.19 -9.63 -1.11
C LEU A 234 -14.97 -8.99 -1.76
N ARG A 235 -15.08 -7.71 -2.11
CA ARG A 235 -13.96 -6.84 -2.50
C ARG A 235 -13.73 -5.85 -1.36
N LEU A 236 -12.55 -5.91 -0.78
CA LEU A 236 -12.15 -5.13 0.38
C LEU A 236 -11.09 -4.13 -0.06
N GLN A 237 -11.27 -2.87 0.31
CA GLN A 237 -10.36 -1.80 -0.04
C GLN A 237 -10.12 -0.90 1.18
N LEU A 238 -8.85 -0.65 1.46
CA LEU A 238 -8.44 0.27 2.52
C LEU A 238 -8.45 1.71 1.99
N TYR A 239 -8.88 2.63 2.85
CA TYR A 239 -8.93 4.06 2.59
C TYR A 239 -8.25 4.84 3.72
N THR A 240 -7.67 5.98 3.37
CA THR A 240 -7.26 6.99 4.35
C THR A 240 -8.52 7.61 4.99
N PRO A 241 -8.39 8.23 6.19
CA PRO A 241 -9.45 9.04 6.77
C PRO A 241 -9.99 10.18 5.88
N LYS A 242 -9.26 10.52 4.82
CA LYS A 242 -9.60 11.55 3.83
C LYS A 242 -10.26 10.96 2.57
N GLY A 243 -10.50 9.65 2.53
CA GLY A 243 -11.14 8.95 1.41
C GLY A 243 -10.20 8.61 0.24
N GLU A 244 -8.88 8.59 0.46
CA GLU A 244 -7.92 8.17 -0.58
C GLU A 244 -7.61 6.67 -0.48
N ILE A 245 -7.53 5.98 -1.63
CA ILE A 245 -7.30 4.53 -1.70
C ILE A 245 -5.86 4.17 -1.26
N ILE A 246 -5.73 3.15 -0.41
CA ILE A 246 -4.46 2.60 0.09
C ILE A 246 -4.29 1.14 -0.33
N GLY A 247 -3.08 0.77 -0.76
CA GLY A 247 -2.74 -0.60 -1.09
C GLY A 247 -3.49 -1.13 -2.31
N LEU A 248 -3.62 -2.46 -2.38
CA LEU A 248 -4.36 -3.15 -3.44
C LEU A 248 -5.71 -3.63 -2.91
N GLU A 249 -6.70 -3.68 -3.79
CA GLU A 249 -7.99 -4.32 -3.48
C GLU A 249 -7.77 -5.80 -3.19
N GLN A 250 -8.32 -6.28 -2.07
CA GLN A 250 -8.29 -7.69 -1.69
C GLN A 250 -9.63 -8.34 -1.96
N ARG A 251 -9.62 -9.48 -2.65
CA ARG A 251 -10.82 -10.28 -2.91
C ARG A 251 -10.85 -11.49 -1.96
N ILE A 252 -11.98 -11.66 -1.27
CA ILE A 252 -12.23 -12.82 -0.39
C ILE A 252 -13.41 -13.61 -0.99
N PRO A 253 -13.18 -14.81 -1.55
CA PRO A 253 -14.26 -15.66 -2.02
C PRO A 253 -15.00 -16.29 -0.82
N LEU A 254 -16.32 -16.36 -0.95
CA LEU A 254 -17.22 -16.96 0.04
C LEU A 254 -18.03 -18.06 -0.63
N ARG A 255 -18.13 -19.21 0.04
CA ARG A 255 -19.06 -20.29 -0.29
C ARG A 255 -20.22 -20.27 0.70
N LEU A 256 -21.42 -20.03 0.22
CA LEU A 256 -22.61 -19.89 1.07
C LEU A 256 -23.44 -21.16 1.00
N ALA A 257 -23.58 -21.85 2.13
CA ALA A 257 -24.33 -23.10 2.27
C ALA A 257 -25.37 -22.97 3.39
N VAL A 258 -26.17 -21.91 3.33
CA VAL A 258 -27.19 -21.62 4.33
C VAL A 258 -28.50 -22.35 3.97
N ILE A 259 -29.05 -23.09 4.92
CA ILE A 259 -30.35 -23.73 4.76
C ILE A 259 -31.42 -22.74 5.21
N SER A 260 -32.42 -22.49 4.35
CA SER A 260 -33.53 -21.61 4.71
C SER A 260 -34.36 -22.21 5.84
N PRO A 261 -34.62 -21.47 6.94
CA PRO A 261 -35.47 -21.93 8.03
C PRO A 261 -36.86 -22.37 7.55
N VAL A 262 -37.41 -21.67 6.55
CA VAL A 262 -38.73 -21.98 5.97
C VAL A 262 -38.74 -23.38 5.34
N THR A 263 -37.67 -23.74 4.63
CA THR A 263 -37.52 -25.08 4.03
C THR A 263 -37.44 -26.14 5.10
N THR A 264 -36.67 -25.90 6.17
CA THR A 264 -36.58 -26.84 7.30
C THR A 264 -37.96 -27.09 7.93
N TRP A 265 -38.73 -26.04 8.22
CA TRP A 265 -40.08 -26.19 8.79
C TRP A 265 -41.04 -26.93 7.85
N LEU A 266 -41.01 -26.64 6.55
CA LEU A 266 -41.82 -27.34 5.55
C LEU A 266 -41.46 -28.84 5.47
N THR A 267 -40.16 -29.17 5.40
CA THR A 267 -39.71 -30.56 5.31
C THR A 267 -40.03 -31.31 6.60
N THR A 268 -39.81 -30.71 7.77
CA THR A 268 -40.18 -31.32 9.06
C THR A 268 -41.69 -31.51 9.18
N GLY A 269 -42.49 -30.51 8.79
CA GLY A 269 -43.95 -30.62 8.77
C GLY A 269 -44.45 -31.73 7.85
N MET A 270 -43.92 -31.82 6.62
CA MET A 270 -44.24 -32.90 5.69
C MET A 270 -43.82 -34.27 6.23
N ALA A 271 -42.65 -34.38 6.86
CA ALA A 271 -42.19 -35.63 7.47
C ALA A 271 -43.15 -36.11 8.57
N ILE A 272 -43.64 -35.19 9.42
CA ILE A 272 -44.63 -35.50 10.46
C ILE A 272 -45.94 -35.98 9.81
N ILE A 273 -46.43 -35.29 8.77
CA ILE A 273 -47.66 -35.68 8.06
C ILE A 273 -47.52 -37.07 7.44
N LEU A 274 -46.38 -37.37 6.79
CA LEU A 274 -46.11 -38.67 6.19
C LEU A 274 -46.05 -39.80 7.25
N LEU A 275 -45.45 -39.53 8.40
CA LEU A 275 -45.38 -40.47 9.51
C LEU A 275 -46.78 -40.79 10.05
N LEU A 276 -47.63 -39.77 10.24
CA LEU A 276 -49.04 -39.96 10.64
C LEU A 276 -49.82 -40.76 9.58
N ALA A 277 -49.64 -40.45 8.29
CA ALA A 277 -50.27 -41.18 7.20
C ALA A 277 -49.85 -42.66 7.18
N ALA A 278 -48.56 -42.95 7.41
CA ALA A 278 -48.04 -44.32 7.49
C ALA A 278 -48.64 -45.09 8.67
N ILE A 279 -48.81 -44.46 9.84
CA ILE A 279 -49.48 -45.07 11.00
C ILE A 279 -50.94 -45.40 10.67
N VAL A 280 -51.69 -44.45 10.10
CA VAL A 280 -53.10 -44.66 9.71
C VAL A 280 -53.23 -45.77 8.67
N GLN A 281 -52.36 -45.79 7.66
CA GLN A 281 -52.33 -46.86 6.66
C GLN A 281 -52.01 -48.22 7.30
N SER A 282 -51.07 -48.28 8.24
CA SER A 282 -50.72 -49.52 8.95
C SER A 282 -51.91 -50.07 9.74
N VAL A 283 -52.59 -49.22 10.54
CA VAL A 283 -53.77 -49.62 11.32
C VAL A 283 -54.92 -50.07 10.40
N ARG A 284 -55.18 -49.33 9.31
CA ARG A 284 -56.21 -49.70 8.33
C ARG A 284 -55.89 -51.05 7.67
N ARG A 285 -54.62 -51.32 7.35
CA ARG A 285 -54.14 -52.59 6.77
C ARG A 285 -54.32 -53.76 7.73
N VAL A 286 -54.06 -53.57 9.03
CA VAL A 286 -54.22 -54.62 10.04
C VAL A 286 -55.71 -54.94 10.28
N LYS A 287 -56.59 -53.93 10.34
CA LYS A 287 -58.04 -54.15 10.46
C LYS A 287 -58.63 -54.89 9.23
N SER A 288 -58.14 -54.60 8.03
CA SER A 288 -58.57 -55.29 6.79
C SER A 288 -58.20 -56.79 6.74
N ARG A 289 -57.23 -57.25 7.55
CA ARG A 289 -56.83 -58.67 7.62
C ARG A 289 -57.60 -59.49 8.66
N ARG A 290 -58.37 -58.86 9.54
CA ARG A 290 -59.23 -59.53 10.54
C ARG A 290 -60.70 -59.67 10.11
N GLY A 291 -61.05 -59.23 8.90
CA GLY A 291 -62.41 -59.27 8.35
C GLY A 291 -62.59 -60.23 7.17
N LYS A 292 -61.74 -61.26 7.05
CA LYS A 292 -61.90 -62.38 6.12
C LYS A 292 -61.80 -63.68 6.89
#